data_AF-A0A3B8Q049-F1
#
_entry.id   AF-A0A3B8Q049-F1
#
_cell.length_a   1.000
_cell.length_b   1.000
_cell.length_c   1.000
_cell.angle_alpha   90.00
_cell.angle_beta   90.00
_cell.angle_gamma   90.00
#
_symmetry.space_group_name_H-M   'P 1'
#
loop_
_entity.id
_entity.type
_entity.pdbx_description
1 polymer ?
#
loop_
_entity_poly.entity_id
_entity_poly.type
_entity_poly.pdbx_seq_one_letter_code
_entity_poly.pdbx_strand_id
1 'polypeptide(L)'
;MPTRRCCEREPADSLRDKFNVIGGWLPSLTFALGLFAMPQQRTFKRTLFRVGIILSVPLVLLGGCIVFDSISMSAARPPKSLKTIEDFEAWKHGSIMGQGTFETGGVTYTVMLAPAGRSLASGPSAYLFDEKGQFVDWTGDMGDYHTVKNHFDLTSGHVKNVTHEKP
;
A
#
# COMPACT_ATOMS: atom_id res chain seq x y z
N MET A 1 69.72 9.90 90.79
CA MET A 1 69.73 11.07 89.87
C MET A 1 68.35 11.14 89.20
N PRO A 2 67.59 12.24 89.39
CA PRO A 2 66.14 12.29 89.15
C PRO A 2 65.78 13.07 87.88
N THR A 3 64.66 12.72 87.21
CA THR A 3 63.89 13.72 86.43
C THR A 3 62.40 13.36 86.33
N ARG A 4 61.55 14.25 86.86
CA ARG A 4 60.09 14.32 86.69
C ARG A 4 59.72 14.87 85.30
N ARG A 5 58.50 14.57 84.80
CA ARG A 5 57.52 15.43 84.07
C ARG A 5 56.39 14.52 83.58
N CYS A 6 55.14 14.51 84.09
CA CYS A 6 54.11 15.55 84.31
C CYS A 6 53.46 16.07 83.01
N CYS A 7 52.20 15.65 82.84
CA CYS A 7 51.08 16.24 82.09
C CYS A 7 51.10 16.18 80.56
N GLU A 8 50.25 15.31 79.99
CA GLU A 8 49.72 15.51 78.63
C GLU A 8 48.23 15.15 78.55
N ARG A 9 47.42 16.20 78.71
CA ARG A 9 46.14 16.58 78.09
C ARG A 9 45.22 15.48 77.51
N GLU A 10 44.06 15.29 78.12
CA GLU A 10 42.84 14.80 77.45
C GLU A 10 42.40 15.78 76.36
N PRO A 11 42.13 15.34 75.12
CA PRO A 11 41.32 16.10 74.19
C PRO A 11 39.84 15.76 74.43
N ALA A 12 39.14 16.69 75.06
CA ALA A 12 37.71 16.86 74.83
C ALA A 12 37.53 17.50 73.46
N ASP A 13 37.11 16.71 72.47
CA ASP A 13 36.22 17.12 71.37
C ASP A 13 36.14 16.00 70.32
N SER A 14 34.96 15.40 70.14
CA SER A 14 34.04 15.91 69.11
C SER A 14 32.74 15.13 69.18
N LEU A 15 31.65 15.84 69.44
CA LEU A 15 30.28 15.43 69.15
C LEU A 15 30.04 15.52 67.63
N ARG A 16 30.82 14.76 66.84
CA ARG A 16 30.41 14.39 65.48
C ARG A 16 29.72 13.04 65.57
N ASP A 17 28.50 13.10 66.09
CA ASP A 17 27.54 12.03 65.89
C ASP A 17 27.35 11.87 64.39
N LYS A 18 27.94 10.79 63.94
CA LYS A 18 28.35 10.53 62.58
C LYS A 18 27.08 10.02 61.91
N PHE A 19 26.52 10.80 60.98
CA PHE A 19 25.57 10.30 59.99
C PHE A 19 26.27 9.26 59.09
N ASN A 20 26.55 8.09 59.65
CA ASN A 20 27.23 6.97 59.01
C ASN A 20 26.33 5.75 58.90
N VAL A 21 25.01 5.97 58.88
CA VAL A 21 24.02 4.94 58.51
C VAL A 21 23.92 4.78 56.98
N ILE A 22 24.64 5.60 56.19
CA ILE A 22 24.75 5.45 54.72
C ILE A 22 25.97 4.57 54.34
N GLY A 23 26.45 3.73 55.27
CA GLY A 23 27.70 2.97 55.12
C GLY A 23 27.58 1.46 54.89
N GLY A 24 26.40 0.90 54.57
CA GLY A 24 26.25 -0.57 54.53
C GLY A 24 25.23 -1.18 53.58
N TRP A 25 24.38 -0.37 52.95
CA TRP A 25 23.42 -0.79 51.93
C TRP A 25 23.62 0.25 50.81
N LEU A 26 24.05 0.03 49.57
CA LEU A 26 23.95 -1.13 48.70
C LEU A 26 25.15 -1.12 47.70
N PRO A 27 26.18 -1.95 47.89
CA PRO A 27 27.12 -2.24 46.79
C PRO A 27 26.46 -3.06 45.67
N SER A 28 25.33 -3.73 45.95
CA SER A 28 24.62 -4.59 45.00
C SER A 28 23.68 -3.83 44.05
N LEU A 29 23.17 -2.66 44.42
CA LEU A 29 22.21 -1.92 43.58
C LEU A 29 22.92 -1.14 42.47
N THR A 30 24.09 -0.58 42.74
CA THR A 30 24.94 0.05 41.72
C THR A 30 25.47 -0.98 40.72
N PHE A 31 25.68 -2.23 41.15
CA PHE A 31 26.05 -3.32 40.24
C PHE A 31 24.90 -3.75 39.32
N ALA A 32 23.65 -3.76 39.83
CA ALA A 32 22.46 -4.04 39.01
C ALA A 32 22.15 -2.90 38.02
N LEU A 33 22.31 -1.63 38.42
CA LEU A 33 22.08 -0.47 37.55
C LEU A 33 23.17 -0.29 36.47
N GLY A 34 24.41 -0.73 36.72
CA GLY A 34 25.49 -0.70 35.71
C GLY A 34 25.33 -1.72 34.58
N LEU A 35 24.60 -2.82 34.79
CA LEU A 35 24.31 -3.83 33.77
C LEU A 35 23.23 -3.41 32.78
N PHE A 36 22.37 -2.45 33.13
CA PHE A 36 21.39 -1.88 32.20
C PHE A 36 21.94 -0.69 31.39
N ALA A 37 23.13 -0.21 31.71
CA ALA A 37 23.79 0.92 31.05
C ALA A 37 25.08 0.49 30.36
N MET A 38 25.04 -0.57 29.55
CA MET A 38 26.09 -0.88 28.57
C MET A 38 25.52 -1.02 27.15
N PRO A 39 26.29 -0.61 26.12
CA PRO A 39 25.77 0.12 24.99
C PRO A 39 25.17 -0.80 23.93
N GLN A 40 23.87 -1.10 24.05
CA GLN A 40 23.10 -1.75 22.97
C GLN A 40 22.81 -0.80 21.80
N GLN A 41 23.56 0.28 21.62
CA GLN A 41 23.36 1.24 20.53
C GLN A 41 23.88 0.73 19.17
N ARG A 42 24.91 -0.12 19.12
CA ARG A 42 25.52 -0.55 17.84
C ARG A 42 24.77 -1.71 17.17
N THR A 43 24.17 -2.61 17.94
CA THR A 43 23.40 -3.74 17.39
C THR A 43 21.98 -3.35 17.04
N PHE A 44 21.35 -2.47 17.82
CA PHE A 44 19.99 -2.00 17.54
C PHE A 44 19.88 -1.22 16.22
N LYS A 45 20.88 -0.38 15.91
CA LYS A 45 20.96 0.36 14.63
C LYS A 45 21.02 -0.58 13.41
N ARG A 46 21.72 -1.71 13.52
CA ARG A 46 21.81 -2.71 12.44
C ARG A 46 20.50 -3.46 12.24
N THR A 47 19.81 -3.80 13.33
CA THR A 47 18.50 -4.47 13.26
C THR A 47 17.43 -3.53 12.68
N LEU A 48 17.37 -2.28 13.13
CA LEU A 48 16.44 -1.28 12.57
C LEU A 48 16.68 -1.02 11.09
N PHE A 49 17.95 -0.95 10.66
CA PHE A 49 18.27 -0.78 9.25
C PHE A 49 17.80 -1.97 8.39
N ARG A 50 17.99 -3.20 8.88
CA ARG A 50 17.51 -4.41 8.19
C ARG A 50 15.98 -4.45 8.10
N VAL A 51 15.29 -4.11 9.19
CA VAL A 51 13.82 -4.00 9.19
C VAL A 51 13.36 -2.91 8.23
N GLY A 52 14.04 -1.76 8.20
CA GLY A 52 13.77 -0.67 7.27
C GLY A 52 13.85 -1.10 5.80
N ILE A 53 14.88 -1.86 5.42
CA ILE A 53 15.02 -2.40 4.05
C ILE A 53 13.90 -3.41 3.75
N ILE A 54 13.61 -4.31 4.69
CA ILE A 54 12.57 -5.33 4.50
C ILE A 54 11.20 -4.68 4.29
N LEU A 55 10.91 -3.58 4.99
CA LEU A 55 9.67 -2.83 4.83
C LEU A 55 9.67 -1.90 3.60
N SER A 56 10.83 -1.40 3.16
CA SER A 56 10.88 -0.51 2.00
C SER A 56 10.54 -1.22 0.69
N VAL A 57 10.94 -2.49 0.55
CA VAL A 57 10.66 -3.28 -0.67
C VAL A 57 9.15 -3.42 -0.94
N PRO A 58 8.30 -3.93 -0.03
CA PRO A 58 6.86 -4.04 -0.27
C PRO A 58 6.22 -2.67 -0.45
N LEU A 59 6.70 -1.62 0.22
CA LEU A 59 6.16 -0.27 0.07
C LEU A 59 6.42 0.31 -1.33
N VAL A 60 7.62 0.10 -1.87
CA VAL A 60 7.97 0.48 -3.24
C VAL A 60 7.19 -0.33 -4.26
N LEU A 61 7.03 -1.65 -4.05
CA LEU A 61 6.23 -2.50 -4.93
C LEU A 61 4.76 -2.06 -4.94
N LEU A 62 4.16 -1.81 -3.77
CA LEU A 62 2.80 -1.30 -3.65
C LEU A 62 2.64 0.06 -4.35
N GLY A 63 3.58 0.98 -4.12
CA GLY A 63 3.59 2.27 -4.80
C GLY A 63 3.69 2.13 -6.32
N GLY A 64 4.56 1.23 -6.80
CA GLY A 64 4.69 0.90 -8.22
C GLY A 64 3.41 0.34 -8.82
N CYS A 65 2.73 -0.58 -8.13
CA CYS A 65 1.44 -1.12 -8.56
C CYS A 65 0.36 -0.04 -8.69
N ILE A 66 0.27 0.88 -7.72
CA ILE A 66 -0.70 1.99 -7.75
C ILE A 66 -0.45 2.93 -8.93
N VAL A 67 0.82 3.28 -9.19
CA VAL A 67 1.19 4.14 -10.32
C VAL A 67 0.91 3.44 -11.64
N PHE A 68 1.29 2.17 -11.76
CA PHE A 68 1.01 1.37 -12.95
C PHE A 68 -0.49 1.28 -13.26
N ASP A 69 -1.32 1.00 -12.25
CA ASP A 69 -2.78 0.99 -12.39
C ASP A 69 -3.35 2.34 -12.78
N SER A 70 -2.80 3.43 -12.23
CA SER A 70 -3.23 4.78 -12.58
C SER A 70 -2.93 5.11 -14.06
N ILE A 71 -1.76 4.68 -14.55
CA ILE A 71 -1.37 4.85 -15.96
C ILE A 71 -2.28 4.02 -16.87
N SER A 72 -2.48 2.74 -16.55
CA SER A 72 -3.38 1.85 -17.29
C SER A 72 -4.81 2.39 -17.35
N MET A 73 -5.31 2.93 -16.23
CA MET A 73 -6.66 3.50 -16.18
C MET A 73 -6.76 4.80 -16.97
N SER A 74 -5.70 5.62 -16.95
CA SER A 74 -5.63 6.81 -17.78
C SER A 74 -5.57 6.47 -19.27
N ALA A 75 -4.92 5.37 -19.66
CA ALA A 75 -4.86 4.90 -21.05
C ALA A 75 -6.19 4.27 -21.52
N ALA A 76 -6.98 3.68 -20.61
CA ALA A 76 -8.32 3.18 -20.91
C ALA A 76 -9.39 4.28 -20.90
N ARG A 77 -9.13 5.44 -20.30
CA ARG A 77 -10.12 6.52 -20.26
C ARG A 77 -10.29 7.17 -21.64
N PRO A 78 -11.52 7.26 -22.17
CA PRO A 78 -11.76 7.88 -23.46
C PRO A 78 -11.40 9.37 -23.42
N PRO A 79 -10.73 9.88 -24.47
CA PRO A 79 -10.46 11.30 -24.59
C PRO A 79 -11.77 12.07 -24.78
N LYS A 80 -11.81 13.33 -24.33
CA LYS A 80 -13.01 14.19 -24.47
C LYS A 80 -13.41 14.45 -25.93
N SER A 81 -12.51 14.19 -26.87
CA SER A 81 -12.75 14.29 -28.31
C SER A 81 -13.47 13.07 -28.89
N LEU A 82 -13.58 11.96 -28.15
CA LEU A 82 -14.20 10.74 -28.63
C LEU A 82 -15.70 10.95 -28.80
N LYS A 83 -16.16 11.03 -30.05
CA LYS A 83 -17.59 11.18 -30.36
C LYS A 83 -18.14 10.04 -31.18
N THR A 84 -17.34 9.46 -32.06
CA THR A 84 -17.82 8.39 -32.95
C THR A 84 -16.98 7.12 -32.83
N ILE A 85 -17.47 6.04 -33.46
CA ILE A 85 -16.74 4.78 -33.59
C ILE A 85 -15.44 4.98 -34.38
N GLU A 86 -15.43 5.82 -35.42
CA GLU A 86 -14.21 6.08 -36.20
C GLU A 86 -13.13 6.78 -35.34
N ASP A 87 -13.55 7.72 -34.48
CA ASP A 87 -12.64 8.33 -33.49
C ASP A 87 -12.07 7.28 -32.52
N PHE A 88 -12.89 6.29 -32.14
CA PHE A 88 -12.47 5.19 -31.27
C PHE A 88 -11.45 4.30 -31.95
N GLU A 89 -11.71 3.88 -33.18
CA GLU A 89 -10.80 3.05 -33.96
C GLU A 89 -9.47 3.75 -34.22
N ALA A 90 -9.51 5.07 -34.47
CA ALA A 90 -8.31 5.88 -34.59
C ALA A 90 -7.52 5.96 -33.26
N TRP A 91 -8.22 6.10 -32.13
CA TRP A 91 -7.59 6.17 -30.81
C TRP A 91 -7.02 4.82 -30.33
N LYS A 92 -7.74 3.72 -30.57
CA LYS A 92 -7.40 2.35 -30.10
C LYS A 92 -6.83 1.47 -31.20
N HIS A 93 -6.26 2.06 -32.25
CA HIS A 93 -5.74 1.34 -33.40
C HIS A 93 -4.81 0.18 -32.98
N GLY A 94 -5.16 -1.05 -33.39
CA GLY A 94 -4.40 -2.27 -33.07
C GLY A 94 -4.60 -2.83 -31.64
N SER A 95 -5.44 -2.21 -30.82
CA SER A 95 -5.76 -2.66 -29.44
C SER A 95 -7.23 -3.02 -29.26
N ILE A 96 -7.98 -3.21 -30.34
CA ILE A 96 -9.38 -3.65 -30.27
C ILE A 96 -9.38 -5.17 -30.11
N MET A 97 -9.97 -5.64 -29.01
CA MET A 97 -10.03 -7.08 -28.69
C MET A 97 -11.24 -7.76 -29.32
N GLY A 98 -12.33 -7.03 -29.50
CA GLY A 98 -13.57 -7.56 -30.05
C GLY A 98 -14.63 -6.48 -30.17
N GLN A 99 -15.69 -6.78 -30.91
CA GLN A 99 -16.83 -5.91 -31.07
C GLN A 99 -18.12 -6.73 -31.10
N GLY A 100 -19.23 -6.09 -30.77
CA GLY A 100 -20.53 -6.74 -30.80
C GLY A 100 -21.70 -5.80 -30.64
N THR A 101 -22.89 -6.26 -30.97
CA THR A 101 -24.11 -5.48 -30.80
C THR A 101 -25.10 -6.21 -29.91
N PHE A 102 -25.90 -5.45 -29.16
CA PHE A 102 -27.03 -5.98 -28.42
C PHE A 102 -28.17 -4.97 -28.43
N GLU A 103 -29.40 -5.45 -28.28
CA GLU A 103 -30.58 -4.61 -28.23
C GLU A 103 -31.13 -4.57 -26.80
N THR A 104 -31.44 -3.37 -26.31
CA THR A 104 -32.14 -3.19 -25.04
C THR A 104 -33.10 -2.02 -25.15
N GLY A 105 -34.34 -2.20 -24.70
CA GLY A 105 -35.37 -1.16 -24.78
C GLY A 105 -35.69 -0.69 -26.20
N GLY A 106 -35.48 -1.54 -27.22
CA GLY A 106 -35.71 -1.19 -28.63
C GLY A 106 -34.61 -0.30 -29.24
N VAL A 107 -33.47 -0.14 -28.55
CA VAL A 107 -32.29 0.56 -29.07
C VAL A 107 -31.15 -0.44 -29.22
N THR A 108 -30.53 -0.46 -30.40
CA THR A 108 -29.34 -1.27 -30.68
C THR A 108 -28.09 -0.51 -30.25
N TYR A 109 -27.27 -1.14 -29.40
CA TYR A 109 -26.00 -0.60 -28.95
C TYR A 109 -24.86 -1.42 -29.52
N THR A 110 -23.79 -0.73 -29.93
CA THR A 110 -22.53 -1.36 -30.32
C THR A 110 -21.54 -1.27 -29.17
N VAL A 111 -20.92 -2.39 -28.82
CA VAL A 111 -19.87 -2.49 -27.81
C VAL A 111 -18.56 -2.75 -28.49
N MET A 112 -17.56 -1.92 -28.18
CA MET A 112 -16.17 -2.17 -28.52
C MET A 112 -15.42 -2.61 -27.26
N LEU A 113 -14.61 -3.66 -27.37
CA LEU A 113 -13.78 -4.17 -26.27
C LEU A 113 -12.31 -3.79 -26.50
N ALA A 114 -11.65 -3.36 -25.43
CA ALA A 114 -10.22 -3.04 -25.43
C ALA A 114 -9.54 -3.59 -24.15
N PRO A 115 -8.20 -3.58 -24.06
CA PRO A 115 -7.48 -4.02 -22.88
C PRO A 115 -8.01 -3.42 -21.58
N ALA A 116 -7.91 -4.18 -20.51
CA ALA A 116 -8.41 -3.77 -19.21
C ALA A 116 -7.69 -2.52 -18.69
N GLY A 117 -8.43 -1.65 -18.00
CA GLY A 117 -7.88 -0.41 -17.45
C GLY A 117 -7.13 -0.58 -16.13
N ARG A 118 -7.13 -1.77 -15.52
CA ARG A 118 -6.53 -2.03 -14.20
C ARG A 118 -5.88 -3.41 -14.17
N SER A 119 -4.82 -3.57 -13.36
CA SER A 119 -4.15 -4.86 -13.18
C SER A 119 -5.05 -5.93 -12.53
N LEU A 120 -6.03 -5.50 -11.73
CA LEU A 120 -6.99 -6.38 -11.03
C LEU A 120 -8.37 -6.38 -11.66
N ALA A 121 -8.50 -5.91 -12.91
CA ALA A 121 -9.78 -5.95 -13.60
C ALA A 121 -10.21 -7.38 -13.88
N SER A 122 -11.51 -7.63 -13.72
CA SER A 122 -12.13 -8.94 -13.94
C SER A 122 -12.49 -9.20 -15.41
N GLY A 123 -12.45 -8.17 -16.26
CA GLY A 123 -12.63 -8.26 -17.70
C GLY A 123 -11.97 -7.11 -18.48
N PRO A 124 -12.13 -7.12 -19.82
CA PRO A 124 -11.68 -6.02 -20.68
C PRO A 124 -12.43 -4.71 -20.38
N SER A 125 -11.91 -3.59 -20.89
CA SER A 125 -12.66 -2.34 -20.93
C SER A 125 -13.68 -2.39 -22.07
N ALA A 126 -14.82 -1.73 -21.87
CA ALA A 126 -15.92 -1.73 -22.82
C ALA A 126 -16.41 -0.32 -23.08
N TYR A 127 -16.70 -0.04 -24.35
CA TYR A 127 -17.12 1.27 -24.84
C TYR A 127 -18.43 1.09 -25.59
N LEU A 128 -19.42 1.88 -25.22
CA LEU A 128 -20.78 1.79 -25.71
C LEU A 128 -21.02 2.89 -26.75
N PHE A 129 -21.57 2.50 -27.88
CA PHE A 129 -22.00 3.38 -28.94
C PHE A 129 -23.48 3.14 -29.25
N ASP A 130 -24.20 4.20 -29.59
CA ASP A 130 -25.59 4.09 -30.02
C ASP A 130 -25.70 3.55 -31.46
N GLU A 131 -26.93 3.40 -31.97
CA GLU A 131 -27.21 2.94 -33.33
C GLU A 131 -26.59 3.84 -34.41
N LYS A 132 -26.34 5.13 -34.09
CA LYS A 132 -25.70 6.10 -34.99
C LYS A 132 -24.17 6.06 -34.88
N GLY A 133 -23.61 5.16 -34.07
CA GLY A 133 -22.18 5.07 -33.81
C GLY A 133 -21.66 6.20 -32.91
N GLN A 134 -22.51 6.90 -32.18
CA GLN A 134 -22.10 7.96 -31.25
C GLN A 134 -21.73 7.36 -29.89
N PHE A 135 -20.64 7.87 -29.31
CA PHE A 135 -20.17 7.45 -28.00
C PHE A 135 -21.18 7.80 -26.91
N VAL A 136 -21.61 6.79 -26.16
CA VAL A 136 -22.60 6.92 -25.08
C VAL A 136 -21.93 6.84 -23.72
N ASP A 137 -21.18 5.77 -23.46
CA ASP A 137 -20.55 5.52 -22.16
C ASP A 137 -19.40 4.52 -22.27
N TRP A 138 -18.65 4.32 -21.19
CA TRP A 138 -17.60 3.32 -21.10
C TRP A 138 -17.42 2.78 -19.68
N THR A 139 -16.85 1.59 -19.57
CA THR A 139 -16.34 1.05 -18.31
C THR A 139 -14.90 0.55 -18.47
N GLY A 140 -14.07 0.82 -17.47
CA GLY A 140 -12.70 0.32 -17.41
C GLY A 140 -12.60 -1.16 -17.04
N ASP A 141 -13.67 -1.72 -16.47
CA ASP A 141 -13.80 -3.14 -16.13
C ASP A 141 -15.24 -3.61 -16.43
N MET A 142 -15.39 -4.46 -17.44
CA MET A 142 -16.69 -5.01 -17.82
C MET A 142 -17.17 -6.11 -16.86
N GLY A 143 -16.29 -6.73 -16.07
CA GLY A 143 -16.71 -7.84 -15.22
C GLY A 143 -17.56 -7.44 -14.02
N ASP A 144 -17.58 -6.15 -13.66
CA ASP A 144 -18.47 -5.57 -12.65
C ASP A 144 -19.92 -5.38 -13.15
N TYR A 145 -20.15 -5.39 -14.47
CA TYR A 145 -21.47 -5.17 -15.06
C TYR A 145 -22.15 -6.50 -15.42
N HIS A 146 -23.01 -6.97 -14.52
CA HIS A 146 -23.79 -8.20 -14.71
C HIS A 146 -24.61 -8.22 -16.01
N THR A 147 -25.16 -7.08 -16.42
CA THR A 147 -25.98 -6.98 -17.64
C THR A 147 -25.19 -7.34 -18.89
N VAL A 148 -23.96 -6.82 -19.02
CA VAL A 148 -23.14 -7.02 -20.22
C VAL A 148 -22.53 -8.42 -20.24
N LYS A 149 -22.20 -8.97 -19.08
CA LYS A 149 -21.66 -10.33 -18.92
C LYS A 149 -22.59 -11.44 -19.44
N ASN A 150 -23.89 -11.20 -19.44
CA ASN A 150 -24.88 -12.14 -19.99
C ASN A 150 -24.90 -12.15 -21.52
N HIS A 151 -24.54 -11.04 -22.16
CA HIS A 151 -24.55 -10.88 -23.62
C HIS A 151 -23.19 -11.11 -24.28
N PHE A 152 -22.09 -11.01 -23.53
CA PHE A 152 -20.73 -11.13 -24.08
C PHE A 152 -19.94 -12.27 -23.44
N ASP A 153 -19.18 -12.97 -24.26
CA ASP A 153 -18.17 -13.90 -23.77
C ASP A 153 -16.86 -13.16 -23.52
N LEU A 154 -16.61 -12.87 -22.24
CA LEU A 154 -15.47 -12.07 -21.78
C LEU A 154 -14.11 -12.71 -22.14
N THR A 155 -14.07 -14.02 -22.38
CA THR A 155 -12.83 -14.74 -22.73
C THR A 155 -12.49 -14.70 -24.21
N SER A 156 -13.49 -14.67 -25.09
CA SER A 156 -13.28 -14.69 -26.54
C SER A 156 -13.46 -13.32 -27.20
N GLY A 157 -14.04 -12.35 -26.49
CA GLY A 157 -14.40 -11.06 -27.08
C GLY A 157 -15.56 -11.14 -28.07
N HIS A 158 -16.19 -12.30 -28.22
CA HIS A 158 -17.35 -12.50 -29.07
C HIS A 158 -18.66 -12.28 -28.29
N VAL A 159 -19.64 -11.74 -29.00
CA VAL A 159 -21.04 -11.74 -28.53
C VAL A 159 -21.47 -13.18 -28.37
N LYS A 160 -22.00 -13.53 -27.20
CA LYS A 160 -22.73 -14.79 -27.09
C LYS A 160 -23.95 -14.61 -27.97
N ASN A 161 -24.06 -15.39 -29.05
CA ASN A 161 -25.31 -15.49 -29.79
C ASN A 161 -26.35 -16.05 -28.81
N VAL A 162 -27.00 -15.18 -28.05
CA VAL A 162 -28.13 -15.54 -27.20
C VAL A 162 -29.27 -15.73 -28.17
N THR A 163 -29.36 -16.92 -28.76
CA THR A 163 -30.60 -17.42 -29.32
C THR A 163 -31.60 -17.30 -28.18
N HIS A 164 -32.52 -16.34 -28.28
CA HIS A 164 -33.67 -16.27 -27.40
C HIS A 164 -34.45 -17.58 -27.59
N GLU A 165 -34.12 -18.61 -26.80
CA GLU A 165 -35.08 -19.66 -26.52
C GLU A 165 -36.22 -18.98 -25.79
N LYS A 166 -37.28 -18.78 -26.56
CA LYS A 166 -38.55 -18.25 -26.10
C LYS A 166 -39.06 -19.18 -24.99
N PRO A 167 -39.43 -18.66 -23.81
CA PRO A 167 -40.00 -19.48 -22.74
C PRO A 167 -41.32 -20.14 -23.16
#